data_AF-A0A376MWZ3-F1
#
_entry.id   AF-A0A376MWZ3-F1
#
_cell.length_a   1.000
_cell.length_b   1.000
_cell.length_c   1.000
_cell.angle_alpha   90.00
_cell.angle_beta   90.00
_cell.angle_gamma   90.00
#
_symmetry.space_group_name_H-M   'P 1'
#
loop_
_entity.id
_entity.type
_entity.pdbx_description
1 polymer ?
#
loop_
_entity_poly.entity_id
_entity_poly.type
_entity_poly.pdbx_seq_one_letter_code
_entity_poly.pdbx_strand_id
1 'polypeptide(L)'
;MLEELKKHGVKYIALRCAGFNNVDLDAAKELGLKVVRVPAYDPEAVAEHAIGMMMTLNRRIHRAYQRTRDANFSLEGLTGFTMYGKTAGVIGTGKSVWRCCAF
;
A
#
# COMPACT_ATOMS: atom_id res chain seq x y z
N MET A 1 -22.21 -4.41 14.53
CA MET A 1 -20.81 -4.37 15.02
C MET A 1 -20.53 -3.16 15.92
N LEU A 2 -20.65 -1.90 15.46
CA LEU A 2 -20.40 -0.72 16.32
C LEU A 2 -21.35 -0.65 17.54
N GLU A 3 -22.63 -0.93 17.34
CA GLU A 3 -23.61 -1.02 18.44
C GLU A 3 -23.26 -2.08 19.47
N GLU A 4 -22.66 -3.19 19.02
CA GLU A 4 -22.28 -4.30 19.85
C GLU A 4 -21.04 -3.99 20.68
N LEU A 5 -20.06 -3.28 20.08
CA LEU A 5 -18.93 -2.72 20.81
C LEU A 5 -19.38 -1.74 21.91
N LYS A 6 -20.40 -0.91 21.62
CA LYS A 6 -21.00 -0.02 22.63
C LYS A 6 -21.66 -0.81 23.75
N LYS A 7 -22.40 -1.89 23.44
CA LYS A 7 -23.01 -2.78 24.46
C LYS A 7 -21.96 -3.42 25.38
N HIS A 8 -20.75 -3.68 24.87
CA HIS A 8 -19.61 -4.18 25.65
C HIS A 8 -18.83 -3.06 26.37
N GLY A 9 -19.30 -1.81 26.37
CA GLY A 9 -18.71 -0.70 27.11
C GLY A 9 -17.49 -0.06 26.44
N VAL A 10 -17.21 -0.36 25.17
CA VAL A 10 -16.12 0.26 24.41
C VAL A 10 -16.43 1.75 24.19
N LYS A 11 -15.45 2.62 24.42
CA LYS A 11 -15.57 4.08 24.26
C LYS A 11 -14.67 4.66 23.16
N TYR A 12 -13.63 3.93 22.78
CA TYR A 12 -12.61 4.35 21.84
C TYR A 12 -12.34 3.27 20.81
N ILE A 13 -12.21 3.68 19.55
CA ILE A 13 -11.80 2.82 18.44
C ILE A 13 -10.51 3.41 17.89
N ALA A 14 -9.40 2.70 18.09
CA ALA A 14 -8.10 3.10 17.60
C ALA A 14 -7.77 2.39 16.28
N LEU A 15 -7.75 3.15 15.19
CA LEU A 15 -7.35 2.69 13.88
C LEU A 15 -5.84 2.79 13.73
N ARG A 16 -5.18 1.63 13.65
CA ARG A 16 -3.76 1.50 13.31
C ARG A 16 -3.54 1.53 11.79
N CYS A 17 -4.30 2.36 11.08
CA CYS A 17 -4.20 2.56 9.65
C CYS A 17 -4.57 4.01 9.30
N ALA A 18 -4.06 4.51 8.17
CA ALA A 18 -4.35 5.87 7.70
C ALA A 18 -5.80 6.00 7.19
N GLY A 19 -6.30 4.92 6.57
CA GLY A 19 -7.61 4.85 5.94
C GLY A 19 -8.72 4.67 6.97
N PHE A 20 -9.76 5.49 6.85
CA PHE A 20 -10.93 5.48 7.73
C PHE A 20 -12.21 5.04 7.00
N ASN A 21 -12.12 4.66 5.72
CA ASN A 21 -13.25 4.22 4.90
C ASN A 21 -13.95 2.95 5.44
N ASN A 22 -13.27 2.18 6.29
CA ASN A 22 -13.80 0.94 6.84
C ASN A 22 -14.69 1.18 8.08
N VAL A 23 -14.79 2.42 8.57
CA VAL A 23 -15.60 2.77 9.74
C VAL A 23 -16.59 3.84 9.35
N ASP A 24 -17.87 3.58 9.61
CA ASP A 24 -18.91 4.59 9.52
C ASP A 24 -18.74 5.60 10.68
N LEU A 25 -18.24 6.79 10.31
CA LEU A 25 -17.94 7.86 11.27
C LEU A 25 -19.21 8.48 11.85
N ASP A 26 -20.30 8.51 11.09
CA ASP A 26 -21.57 9.09 11.52
C ASP A 26 -22.23 8.17 12.55
N ALA A 27 -22.32 6.87 12.24
CA ALA A 27 -22.81 5.87 13.17
C ALA A 27 -21.94 5.80 14.45
N ALA A 28 -20.61 5.90 14.33
CA ALA A 28 -19.72 5.94 15.49
C ALA A 28 -19.98 7.18 16.37
N LYS A 29 -20.22 8.34 15.75
CA LYS A 29 -20.52 9.59 16.46
C LYS A 29 -21.87 9.53 17.17
N GLU A 30 -22.92 9.03 16.53
CA GLU A 30 -24.24 8.82 17.13
C GLU A 30 -24.18 7.86 18.33
N LEU A 31 -23.34 6.84 18.22
CA LEU A 31 -23.11 5.87 19.29
C LEU A 31 -22.20 6.41 20.40
N GLY A 32 -21.60 7.60 20.24
CA GLY A 32 -20.69 8.20 21.22
C GLY A 32 -19.30 7.53 21.27
N LEU A 33 -18.92 6.80 20.21
CA LEU A 33 -17.65 6.11 20.07
C LEU A 33 -16.62 7.05 19.45
N LYS A 34 -15.51 7.30 20.16
CA LYS A 34 -14.42 8.15 19.64
C LYS A 34 -13.49 7.34 18.75
N VAL A 35 -13.43 7.69 17.47
CA VAL A 35 -12.50 7.08 16.52
C VAL A 35 -11.21 7.90 16.47
N VAL A 36 -10.07 7.27 16.76
CA VAL A 36 -8.74 7.86 16.63
C VAL A 36 -7.97 7.14 15.54
N ARG A 37 -7.13 7.87 14.79
CA ARG A 37 -6.34 7.31 13.69
C ARG A 37 -4.92 7.85 13.71
N VAL A 38 -4.01 7.15 13.04
CA VAL A 38 -2.67 7.65 12.75
C VAL A 38 -2.69 8.26 11.34
N PRO A 39 -2.65 9.60 11.20
CA PRO A 39 -2.93 10.28 9.93
C PRO A 39 -1.78 10.22 8.92
N ALA A 40 -0.55 9.94 9.35
CA ALA A 40 0.62 9.91 8.49
C ALA A 40 1.42 8.63 8.72
N TYR A 41 1.48 7.81 7.68
CA TYR A 41 2.52 6.80 7.49
C TYR A 41 3.59 7.40 6.60
N ASP A 42 4.80 6.83 6.67
CA ASP A 42 5.92 7.24 5.86
C ASP A 42 5.56 7.19 4.35
N PRO A 43 5.39 8.35 3.69
CA PRO A 43 5.02 8.39 2.28
C PRO A 43 6.11 7.80 1.38
N GLU A 44 7.37 7.83 1.83
CA GLU A 44 8.53 7.34 1.06
C GLU A 44 8.49 5.82 0.97
N ALA A 45 8.20 5.12 2.08
CA ALA A 45 8.07 3.66 2.10
C ALA A 45 7.01 3.13 1.11
N VAL A 46 5.90 3.86 0.93
CA VAL A 46 4.84 3.49 -0.02
C VAL A 46 5.30 3.69 -1.47
N ALA A 47 6.00 4.81 -1.74
CA ALA A 47 6.57 5.08 -3.05
C ALA A 47 7.64 4.04 -3.43
N GLU A 48 8.54 3.72 -2.51
CA GLU A 48 9.57 2.68 -2.69
C GLU A 48 8.95 1.32 -2.98
N HIS A 49 7.89 0.94 -2.27
CA HIS A 49 7.21 -0.32 -2.52
C HIS A 49 6.58 -0.37 -3.92
N ALA A 50 5.96 0.73 -4.38
CA ALA A 50 5.40 0.81 -5.73
C ALA A 50 6.49 0.67 -6.82
N ILE A 51 7.62 1.36 -6.66
CA ILE A 51 8.78 1.24 -7.57
C ILE A 51 9.33 -0.19 -7.54
N GLY A 52 9.45 -0.79 -6.35
CA GLY A 52 9.90 -2.18 -6.17
C GLY A 52 9.01 -3.18 -6.90
N MET A 53 7.68 -3.02 -6.81
CA MET A 53 6.73 -3.85 -7.56
C MET A 53 6.86 -3.66 -9.07
N MET A 54 6.97 -2.41 -9.53
CA MET A 54 7.17 -2.09 -10.95
C MET A 54 8.43 -2.75 -11.51
N MET A 55 9.55 -2.68 -10.79
CA MET A 55 10.81 -3.32 -11.19
C MET A 55 10.73 -4.85 -11.14
N THR A 56 10.06 -5.40 -10.13
CA THR A 56 9.84 -6.86 -9.98
C THR A 56 9.05 -7.43 -11.15
N LEU A 57 8.07 -6.69 -11.66
CA LEU A 57 7.29 -7.07 -12.83
C LEU A 57 8.09 -6.92 -14.13
N ASN A 58 8.75 -5.77 -14.31
CA ASN A 58 9.55 -5.50 -15.51
C ASN A 58 10.66 -6.55 -15.71
N ARG A 59 11.44 -6.83 -14.66
CA ARG A 59 12.57 -7.79 -14.71
C ARG A 59 12.18 -9.22 -14.35
N ARG A 60 10.89 -9.48 -14.09
CA ARG A 60 10.35 -10.80 -13.70
C ARG A 60 11.12 -11.46 -12.54
N ILE A 61 11.57 -10.64 -11.58
CA ILE A 61 12.43 -11.08 -10.44
C ILE A 61 11.75 -12.19 -9.64
N HIS A 62 10.43 -12.11 -9.48
CA HIS A 62 9.62 -13.14 -8.82
C HIS A 62 9.73 -14.52 -9.49
N ARG A 63 9.83 -14.60 -10.83
CA ARG A 63 10.06 -15.86 -11.57
C ARG A 63 11.53 -16.26 -11.55
N ALA A 64 12.42 -15.30 -11.72
CA ALA A 64 13.86 -15.54 -11.69
C ALA A 64 14.28 -16.18 -10.35
N TYR A 65 13.74 -15.69 -9.23
CA TYR A 65 13.98 -16.23 -7.90
C TYR A 65 13.59 -17.71 -7.75
N GLN A 66 12.42 -18.09 -8.27
CA GLN A 66 11.98 -19.49 -8.22
C GLN A 66 12.89 -20.38 -9.07
N ARG A 67 13.27 -19.93 -10.27
CA ARG A 67 14.13 -20.70 -11.19
C ARG A 67 15.54 -20.89 -10.63
N THR A 68 16.17 -19.84 -10.10
CA THR A 68 17.52 -19.94 -9.56
C THR A 68 17.56 -20.82 -8.32
N ARG A 69 16.49 -20.84 -7.52
CA ARG A 69 16.35 -21.78 -6.39
C ARG A 69 16.34 -23.24 -6.83
N ASP A 70 15.75 -23.53 -7.99
CA ASP A 70 15.69 -24.88 -8.57
C ASP A 70 16.89 -25.16 -9.51
N ALA A 71 17.99 -24.38 -9.37
CA ALA A 71 19.21 -24.45 -10.19
C ALA A 71 18.99 -24.27 -11.71
N ASN A 72 17.87 -23.67 -12.11
CA ASN A 72 17.58 -23.32 -13.49
C ASN A 72 18.03 -21.87 -13.77
N PHE A 73 19.14 -21.73 -14.52
CA PHE A 73 19.71 -20.43 -14.90
C PHE A 73 19.28 -19.95 -16.29
N SER A 74 18.24 -20.56 -16.88
CA SER A 74 17.71 -20.11 -18.17
C SER A 74 17.07 -18.72 -18.04
N LEU A 75 17.56 -17.80 -18.87
CA LEU A 75 17.05 -16.44 -19.00
C LEU A 75 15.83 -16.35 -19.92
N GLU A 76 15.40 -17.46 -20.49
CA GLU A 76 14.28 -17.50 -21.44
C GLU A 76 12.99 -16.99 -20.79
N GLY A 77 12.42 -15.93 -21.36
CA GLY A 77 11.24 -15.30 -20.77
C GLY A 77 11.50 -14.56 -19.46
N LEU A 78 12.75 -14.12 -19.20
CA LEU A 78 13.08 -13.18 -18.11
C LEU A 78 13.44 -11.77 -18.63
N THR A 79 13.49 -11.58 -19.95
CA THR A 79 13.81 -10.29 -20.56
C THR A 79 12.75 -9.24 -20.24
N GLY A 80 13.18 -8.17 -19.56
CA GLY A 80 12.41 -6.94 -19.35
C GLY A 80 12.78 -5.85 -20.34
N PHE A 81 12.44 -4.60 -20.01
CA PHE A 81 12.79 -3.43 -20.79
C PHE A 81 13.41 -2.33 -19.93
N THR A 82 14.09 -1.38 -20.57
CA THR A 82 14.67 -0.22 -19.89
C THR A 82 13.57 0.82 -19.62
N MET A 83 13.41 1.19 -18.34
CA MET A 83 12.44 2.19 -17.89
C MET A 83 12.86 3.61 -18.28
N TYR A 84 14.16 3.86 -18.45
CA TYR A 84 14.66 5.15 -18.94
C TYR A 84 14.02 5.49 -20.31
N GLY A 85 13.48 6.71 -20.41
CA GLY A 85 12.76 7.18 -21.59
C GLY A 85 11.35 6.60 -21.76
N LYS A 86 10.77 5.98 -20.72
CA LYS A 86 9.35 5.55 -20.71
C LYS A 86 8.49 6.54 -19.93
N THR A 87 7.23 6.67 -20.35
CA THR A 87 6.26 7.54 -19.68
C THR A 87 5.61 6.81 -18.51
N ALA A 88 5.68 7.39 -17.31
CA ALA A 88 4.97 6.92 -16.13
C ALA A 88 3.77 7.84 -15.84
N GLY A 89 2.57 7.26 -15.77
CA GLY A 89 1.36 7.98 -15.39
C GLY A 89 1.14 7.91 -13.88
N VAL A 90 0.98 9.07 -13.23
CA VAL A 90 0.78 9.16 -11.78
C VAL A 90 -0.60 9.75 -11.50
N ILE A 91 -1.45 8.97 -10.84
CA ILE A 91 -2.85 9.34 -10.54
C ILE A 91 -2.99 9.52 -9.04
N GLY A 92 -3.40 10.73 -8.63
CA GLY A 92 -3.54 11.14 -7.24
C GLY A 92 -2.26 11.76 -6.69
N THR A 93 -2.24 13.09 -6.53
CA THR A 93 -1.07 13.87 -6.03
C THR A 93 -1.02 13.95 -4.51
N GLY A 94 -1.52 12.94 -3.81
CA GLY A 94 -1.40 12.84 -2.36
C GLY A 94 0.07 12.76 -1.92
N LYS A 95 0.33 13.05 -0.64
CA LYS A 95 1.69 13.07 -0.07
C LYS A 95 2.52 11.80 -0.36
N SER A 96 1.87 10.63 -0.41
CA SER A 96 2.50 9.33 -0.66
C SER A 96 2.92 9.09 -2.11
N VAL A 97 2.19 9.65 -3.08
CA VAL A 97 2.38 9.33 -4.50
C VAL A 97 3.26 10.38 -5.19
N TRP A 98 3.18 11.65 -4.81
CA TRP A 98 4.02 12.71 -5.39
C TRP A 98 5.52 12.45 -5.18
N ARG A 99 5.88 11.81 -4.06
CA ARG A 99 7.26 11.48 -3.72
C ARG A 99 7.89 10.44 -4.66
N CYS A 100 7.07 9.63 -5.34
CA CYS A 100 7.53 8.65 -6.34
C CYS A 100 8.07 9.32 -7.62
N CYS A 101 7.66 10.55 -7.92
CA CYS A 101 8.14 11.32 -9.08
C CYS A 101 9.41 12.14 -8.79
N ALA A 102 9.79 12.29 -7.53
CA ALA A 102 10.88 13.17 -7.10
C ALA A 102 12.27 12.50 -7.13
N PHE A 103 12.35 11.24 -7.58
CA PHE A 103 13.58 10.47 -7.81
C PHE A 103 13.96 10.43 -9.28
#